data_AF-A0A3A1Y470-F1
#
_entry.id   AF-A0A3A1Y470-F1
#
_cell.length_a   1.000
_cell.length_b   1.000
_cell.length_c   1.000
_cell.angle_alpha   90.00
_cell.angle_beta   90.00
_cell.angle_gamma   90.00
#
_symmetry.space_group_name_H-M   'P 1'
#
loop_
_entity.id
_entity.type
_entity.pdbx_description
1 polymer ?
#
loop_
_entity_poly.entity_id
_entity_poly.type
_entity_poly.pdbx_seq_one_letter_code
_entity_poly.pdbx_strand_id
1 'polypeptide(L)'
;MKLKTVFLSALVATSALVSFNANANVNSNPATYETTTIAVAGENVKVESRTNGNNVQVVIGDTKDVFTSYYQVNNVGVLAPSFYNVNVINEALASLHLDARLSSAQYYNVQYNYDADRNK
;
A
#
# COMPACT_ATOMS: atom_id res chain seq x y z
N MET A 1 -48.52 24.00 -13.77
CA MET A 1 -47.09 24.12 -14.14
C MET A 1 -46.23 23.69 -12.96
N LYS A 2 -45.05 23.16 -13.26
CA LYS A 2 -44.12 22.42 -12.39
C LYS A 2 -43.44 23.32 -11.37
N LEU A 3 -43.26 22.87 -10.13
CA LEU A 3 -42.02 23.18 -9.38
C LEU A 3 -41.47 21.89 -8.79
N LYS A 4 -40.33 21.47 -9.35
CA LYS A 4 -39.55 20.32 -8.90
C LYS A 4 -38.69 20.76 -7.73
N THR A 5 -38.83 20.08 -6.60
CA THR A 5 -37.92 20.16 -5.45
C THR A 5 -36.56 19.58 -5.85
N VAL A 6 -35.47 20.31 -5.58
CA VAL A 6 -34.12 19.76 -5.57
C VAL A 6 -33.44 20.27 -4.31
N PHE A 7 -33.34 19.39 -3.30
CA PHE A 7 -32.43 19.55 -2.17
C PHE A 7 -31.02 19.31 -2.69
N LEU A 8 -30.16 20.33 -2.62
CA LEU A 8 -28.74 20.21 -2.95
C LEU A 8 -27.94 20.25 -1.63
N SER A 9 -27.75 19.09 -1.01
CA SER A 9 -26.81 18.93 0.10
C SER A 9 -25.42 18.65 -0.46
N ALA A 10 -24.63 19.70 -0.69
CA ALA A 10 -23.21 19.55 -0.98
C ALA A 10 -22.45 19.43 0.35
N LEU A 11 -22.06 18.20 0.70
CA LEU A 11 -21.10 17.95 1.77
C LEU A 11 -19.70 18.30 1.24
N VAL A 12 -19.18 19.46 1.61
CA VAL A 12 -17.79 19.82 1.31
C VAL A 12 -16.95 19.43 2.53
N ALA A 13 -16.22 18.32 2.43
CA ALA A 13 -15.21 17.95 3.41
C ALA A 13 -13.94 18.76 3.14
N THR A 14 -13.75 19.87 3.85
CA THR A 14 -12.46 20.57 3.90
C THR A 14 -11.55 19.84 4.88
N SER A 15 -10.61 19.03 4.38
CA SER A 15 -9.51 18.52 5.20
C SER A 15 -8.54 19.66 5.50
N ALA A 16 -8.53 20.12 6.75
CA ALA A 16 -7.53 21.07 7.24
C ALA A 16 -6.18 20.36 7.36
N LEU A 17 -5.19 20.83 6.60
CA LEU A 17 -3.79 20.45 6.77
C LEU A 17 -3.27 21.06 8.08
N VAL A 18 -3.16 20.25 9.14
CA VAL A 18 -2.47 20.66 10.37
C VAL A 18 -0.96 20.51 10.18
N SER A 19 -0.24 21.64 10.12
CA SER A 19 1.22 21.63 10.07
C SER A 19 1.77 21.45 11.48
N PHE A 20 2.38 20.30 11.78
CA PHE A 20 3.08 20.08 13.04
C PHE A 20 4.47 20.75 12.98
N ASN A 21 4.69 21.74 13.85
CA ASN A 21 6.02 22.32 14.06
C ASN A 21 6.80 21.42 15.02
N ALA A 22 7.67 20.56 14.49
CA ALA A 22 8.49 19.65 15.28
C ALA A 22 9.86 20.30 15.57
N ASN A 23 10.13 20.57 16.85
CA ASN A 23 11.44 20.90 17.38
C ASN A 23 12.40 19.72 17.11
N ALA A 24 13.23 19.83 16.08
CA ALA A 24 14.08 18.73 15.60
C ALA A 24 15.31 18.54 16.51
N ASN A 25 15.25 17.52 17.36
CA ASN A 25 16.44 16.92 17.95
C ASN A 25 17.19 16.15 16.84
N VAL A 26 18.41 16.60 16.55
CA VAL A 26 19.25 16.16 15.43
C VAL A 26 19.94 14.84 15.77
N ASN A 27 19.19 13.73 15.89
CA ASN A 27 19.77 12.38 15.75
C ASN A 27 18.75 11.24 15.51
N SER A 28 17.57 11.54 14.98
CA SER A 28 16.60 10.51 14.60
C SER A 28 16.44 10.61 13.10
N ASN A 29 16.94 9.64 12.34
CA ASN A 29 16.48 9.49 10.95
C ASN A 29 14.98 9.14 11.03
N PRO A 30 14.07 10.11 10.87
CA PRO A 30 12.68 9.88 11.19
C PRO A 30 12.14 8.89 10.16
N ALA A 31 11.54 7.79 10.65
CA ALA A 31 10.87 6.87 9.76
C ALA A 31 9.77 7.66 9.03
N THR A 32 9.84 7.69 7.71
CA THR A 32 8.82 8.37 6.89
C THR A 32 7.70 7.36 6.62
N TYR A 33 6.46 7.76 6.85
CA TYR A 33 5.28 6.93 6.64
C TYR A 33 4.41 7.53 5.55
N GLU A 34 3.93 6.68 4.66
CA GLU A 34 2.98 7.06 3.62
C GLU A 34 1.83 6.05 3.60
N THR A 35 0.63 6.53 3.28
CA THR A 35 -0.55 5.70 3.14
C THR A 35 -1.33 6.15 1.92
N THR A 36 -1.70 5.19 1.09
CA THR A 36 -2.51 5.39 -0.11
C THR A 36 -3.55 4.27 -0.21
N THR A 37 -4.46 4.38 -1.17
CA THR A 37 -5.44 3.34 -1.47
C THR A 37 -5.49 3.07 -2.96
N ILE A 38 -5.54 1.80 -3.33
CA ILE A 38 -5.74 1.35 -4.71
C ILE A 38 -7.08 0.61 -4.84
N ALA A 39 -7.65 0.60 -6.03
CA ALA A 39 -8.89 -0.11 -6.31
C ALA A 39 -8.60 -1.50 -6.86
N VAL A 40 -8.94 -2.55 -6.11
CA VAL A 40 -8.75 -3.95 -6.52
C VAL A 40 -10.11 -4.63 -6.59
N ALA A 41 -10.52 -5.06 -7.79
CA ALA A 41 -11.81 -5.72 -8.02
C ALA A 41 -13.04 -4.94 -7.48
N GLY A 42 -12.95 -3.61 -7.42
CA GLY A 42 -14.02 -2.74 -6.90
C GLY A 42 -13.93 -2.45 -5.40
N GLU A 43 -12.95 -3.00 -4.70
CA GLU A 43 -12.67 -2.71 -3.29
C GLU A 43 -11.50 -1.74 -3.13
N ASN A 44 -11.58 -0.85 -2.13
CA ASN A 44 -10.47 0.04 -1.77
C ASN A 44 -9.50 -0.69 -0.85
N VAL A 45 -8.31 -0.99 -1.36
CA VAL A 45 -7.24 -1.66 -0.64
C VAL A 45 -6.26 -0.63 -0.11
N LYS A 46 -6.05 -0.62 1.20
CA LYS A 46 -5.06 0.25 1.85
C LYS A 46 -3.65 -0.22 1.52
N VAL A 47 -2.76 0.71 1.22
CA VAL A 47 -1.33 0.46 0.97
C VAL A 47 -0.54 1.38 1.88
N GLU A 48 0.35 0.82 2.69
CA GLU A 48 1.14 1.54 3.67
C GLU A 48 2.62 1.35 3.39
N SER A 49 3.40 2.43 3.45
CA SER A 49 4.85 2.37 3.39
C SER A 49 5.48 2.92 4.67
N ARG A 50 6.64 2.35 5.01
CA ARG A 50 7.52 2.83 6.05
C ARG A 50 8.95 2.83 5.54
N THR A 51 9.51 4.01 5.40
CA THR A 51 10.91 4.21 5.01
C THR A 51 11.77 4.39 6.27
N ASN A 52 12.73 3.49 6.46
CA ASN A 52 13.74 3.56 7.52
C ASN A 52 15.13 3.65 6.87
N GLY A 53 15.63 4.86 6.68
CA GLY A 53 16.87 5.09 5.92
C GLY A 53 16.73 4.65 4.48
N ASN A 54 17.61 3.77 4.03
CA ASN A 54 17.57 3.27 2.66
C ASN A 54 16.55 2.14 2.46
N ASN A 55 15.92 1.59 3.52
CA ASN A 55 14.98 0.48 3.36
C ASN A 55 13.54 0.98 3.39
N VAL A 56 12.71 0.47 2.47
CA VAL A 56 11.27 0.74 2.43
C VAL A 56 10.53 -0.57 2.70
N GLN A 57 9.61 -0.56 3.65
CA GLN A 57 8.67 -1.65 3.88
C GLN A 57 7.30 -1.22 3.37
N VAL A 58 6.66 -2.08 2.58
CA VAL A 58 5.33 -1.85 2.04
C VAL A 58 4.40 -2.96 2.50
N VAL A 59 3.23 -2.59 3.00
CA VAL A 59 2.15 -3.51 3.37
C VAL A 59 0.94 -3.21 2.48
N ILE A 60 0.44 -4.23 1.79
CA ILE A 60 -0.69 -4.10 0.85
C ILE A 60 -1.88 -4.86 1.44
N GLY A 61 -2.98 -4.16 1.68
CA GLY A 61 -4.21 -4.72 2.23
C GLY A 61 -4.11 -5.13 3.71
N ASP A 62 -5.12 -5.85 4.17
CA ASP A 62 -5.08 -6.48 5.49
C ASP A 62 -4.28 -7.79 5.41
N THR A 63 -3.30 -7.92 6.31
CA THR A 63 -2.39 -9.06 6.39
C THR A 63 -2.58 -9.90 7.65
N LYS A 64 -3.52 -9.54 8.54
CA LYS A 64 -3.62 -10.12 9.88
C LYS A 64 -4.17 -11.55 9.88
N ASP A 65 -5.18 -11.82 9.05
CA ASP A 65 -5.94 -13.07 9.05
C ASP A 65 -5.93 -13.77 7.68
N VAL A 66 -4.95 -13.44 6.84
CA VAL A 66 -4.81 -14.00 5.49
C VAL A 66 -3.39 -14.51 5.25
N PHE A 67 -3.26 -15.49 4.36
CA PHE A 67 -1.95 -15.92 3.89
C PHE A 67 -1.26 -14.79 3.15
N THR A 68 -0.01 -14.54 3.50
CA THR A 68 0.81 -13.47 2.93
C THR A 68 2.07 -14.01 2.29
N SER A 69 2.49 -13.30 1.26
CA SER A 69 3.75 -13.52 0.57
C SER A 69 4.63 -12.28 0.78
N TYR A 70 5.92 -12.51 1.03
CA TYR A 70 6.92 -11.46 1.18
C TYR A 70 7.80 -11.41 -0.07
N TYR A 71 7.83 -10.25 -0.72
CA TYR A 71 8.62 -9.99 -1.91
C TYR A 71 9.70 -8.96 -1.62
N GLN A 72 10.90 -9.16 -2.16
CA GLN A 72 11.99 -8.18 -2.05
C GLN A 72 12.36 -7.68 -3.44
N VAL A 73 12.34 -6.35 -3.62
CA VAL A 73 12.78 -5.67 -4.85
C VAL A 73 13.72 -4.55 -4.45
N ASN A 74 15.02 -4.73 -4.74
CA ASN A 74 16.08 -3.82 -4.29
C ASN A 74 16.05 -3.64 -2.76
N ASN A 75 15.83 -2.42 -2.31
CA ASN A 75 15.69 -1.97 -0.93
C ASN A 75 14.23 -1.92 -0.44
N VAL A 76 13.28 -2.40 -1.25
CA VAL A 76 11.85 -2.42 -0.95
C VAL A 76 11.39 -3.83 -0.61
N GLY A 77 10.96 -4.03 0.63
CA GLY A 77 10.30 -5.25 1.08
C GLY A 77 8.78 -5.07 1.04
N VAL A 78 8.07 -6.03 0.45
CA VAL A 78 6.63 -5.94 0.20
C VAL A 78 5.93 -7.13 0.84
N LEU A 79 5.04 -6.87 1.78
CA LEU A 79 4.14 -7.86 2.37
C LEU A 79 2.74 -7.68 1.77
N ALA A 80 2.24 -8.73 1.12
CA ALA A 80 0.93 -8.69 0.49
C ALA A 80 0.22 -10.04 0.65
N PRO A 81 -1.12 -10.06 0.72
CA PRO A 81 -1.90 -11.30 0.64
C PRO A 81 -1.53 -12.12 -0.60
N SER A 82 -1.37 -13.43 -0.42
CA SER A 82 -0.88 -14.35 -1.47
C SER A 82 -1.85 -14.50 -2.66
N PHE A 83 -3.10 -14.07 -2.51
CA PHE A 83 -4.08 -14.06 -3.60
C PHE A 83 -3.94 -12.83 -4.53
N TYR A 84 -3.15 -11.82 -4.16
CA TYR A 84 -2.87 -10.71 -5.07
C TYR A 84 -1.89 -11.13 -6.16
N ASN A 85 -2.23 -10.77 -7.40
CA ASN A 85 -1.35 -10.98 -8.54
C ASN A 85 -0.28 -9.87 -8.64
N VAL A 86 0.74 -10.12 -9.46
CA VAL A 86 1.87 -9.20 -9.67
C VAL A 86 1.45 -7.80 -10.15
N ASN A 87 0.33 -7.67 -10.86
CA ASN A 87 -0.14 -6.36 -11.34
C ASN A 87 -0.67 -5.52 -10.19
N VAL A 88 -1.45 -6.09 -9.29
CA VAL A 88 -1.96 -5.42 -8.07
C VAL A 88 -0.80 -4.97 -7.19
N ILE A 89 0.22 -5.82 -7.02
CA ILE A 89 1.41 -5.48 -6.25
C ILE A 89 2.16 -4.30 -6.88
N ASN A 90 2.37 -4.34 -8.20
CA ASN A 90 3.06 -3.25 -8.91
C ASN A 90 2.26 -1.94 -8.94
N GLU A 91 0.94 -2.01 -8.99
CA GLU A 91 0.06 -0.84 -8.87
C GLU A 91 0.17 -0.20 -7.48
N ALA A 92 0.21 -1.03 -6.43
CA ALA A 92 0.42 -0.57 -5.05
C ALA A 92 1.78 0.11 -4.85
N LEU A 93 2.84 -0.42 -5.48
CA LEU A 93 4.16 0.21 -5.43
C LEU A 93 4.18 1.55 -6.17
N ALA A 94 3.53 1.61 -7.33
CA ALA A 94 3.43 2.84 -8.12
C ALA A 94 2.60 3.93 -7.43
N SER A 95 1.56 3.57 -6.68
CA SER A 95 0.72 4.53 -5.95
C SER A 95 1.43 5.19 -4.75
N LEU A 96 2.56 4.60 -4.32
CA LEU A 96 3.50 5.15 -3.34
C LEU A 96 4.70 5.86 -4.00
N HIS A 97 4.65 6.10 -5.31
CA HIS A 97 5.73 6.70 -6.08
C HIS A 97 7.09 5.97 -5.96
N LEU A 98 7.06 4.65 -5.73
CA LEU A 98 8.27 3.83 -5.67
C LEU A 98 8.65 3.36 -7.08
N ASP A 99 9.92 3.52 -7.45
CA ASP A 99 10.46 2.98 -8.71
C ASP A 99 10.61 1.44 -8.69
N ALA A 100 10.37 0.81 -7.55
CA ALA A 100 10.43 -0.64 -7.39
C ALA A 100 9.29 -1.32 -8.17
N ARG A 101 9.66 -2.29 -9.01
CA ARG A 101 8.71 -3.13 -9.74
C ARG A 101 9.08 -4.60 -9.61
N LEU A 102 8.12 -5.38 -9.15
CA LEU A 102 8.24 -6.83 -9.07
C LEU A 102 8.12 -7.43 -10.48
N SER A 103 9.15 -8.17 -10.90
CA SER A 103 9.08 -8.95 -12.13
C SER A 103 8.25 -10.22 -11.93
N SER A 104 7.68 -10.75 -13.02
CA SER A 104 6.94 -12.02 -12.98
C SER A 104 7.79 -13.17 -12.44
N ALA A 105 9.08 -13.22 -12.78
CA ALA A 105 9.99 -14.26 -12.28
C ALA A 105 10.17 -14.20 -10.75
N GLN A 106 10.35 -13.00 -10.19
CA GLN A 106 10.46 -12.82 -8.74
C GLN A 106 9.15 -13.19 -8.03
N TYR A 107 8.01 -12.78 -8.60
CA TYR A 107 6.69 -13.14 -8.07
C TYR A 107 6.50 -14.66 -7.98
N TYR A 108 6.75 -15.39 -9.08
CA TYR A 108 6.55 -16.83 -9.11
C TYR A 108 7.56 -17.59 -8.25
N ASN A 109 8.78 -17.08 -8.04
CA ASN A 109 9.74 -17.72 -7.14
C ASN A 109 9.21 -17.76 -5.70
N VAL A 110 8.64 -16.65 -5.22
CA VAL A 110 8.04 -16.56 -3.89
C VAL A 110 6.78 -17.42 -3.81
N GLN A 111 5.93 -17.38 -4.83
CA GLN A 111 4.66 -18.10 -4.82
C GLN A 111 4.84 -19.63 -4.91
N TYR A 112 5.81 -20.09 -5.68
CA TYR A 112 6.13 -21.52 -5.82
C TYR A 112 6.66 -22.13 -4.51
N ASN A 113 7.49 -21.39 -3.77
CA ASN A 113 7.99 -21.83 -2.47
C ASN A 113 6.86 -21.96 -1.44
N TYR A 114 5.85 -21.08 -1.51
CA TYR A 114 4.66 -21.15 -0.65
C TYR A 114 3.84 -22.44 -0.90
N ASP A 115 3.57 -22.79 -2.15
CA ASP A 115 2.82 -24.02 -2.48
C ASP A 115 3.59 -25.30 -2.11
N ALA A 116 4.92 -25.27 -2.16
CA ALA A 116 5.77 -26.39 -1.76
C ALA A 116 5.76 -26.64 -0.24
N ASP A 117 5.59 -25.60 0.58
CA ASP A 117 5.56 -25.72 2.04
C ASP A 117 4.16 -25.96 2.60
N ARG A 118 3.09 -25.52 1.93
CA ARG A 118 1.70 -25.85 2.31
C ARG A 118 1.36 -27.34 2.15
N ASN A 119 2.09 -28.04 1.29
CA ASN A 119 1.85 -29.45 0.95
C ASN A 119 2.72 -30.44 1.75
N LYS A 120 3.44 -29.98 2.78
CA LYS A 120 4.17 -30.82 3.75
C LYS A 120 3.40 -30.91 5.06
#